data_AF-A0A6I9P7N3-F1
#
_entry.id   AF-A0A6I9P7N3-F1
#
_cell.length_a   1.000
_cell.length_b   1.000
_cell.length_c   1.000
_cell.angle_alpha   90.00
_cell.angle_beta   90.00
_cell.angle_gamma   90.00
#
_symmetry.space_group_name_H-M   'P 1'
#
loop_
_entity.id
_entity.type
_entity.pdbx_description
1 polymer ?
#
loop_
_entity_poly.entity_id
_entity_poly.type
_entity_poly.pdbx_seq_one_letter_code
_entity_poly.pdbx_strand_id
1 'polypeptide(L)'
;MPPLNKKPRVEDSPESKPAVLRFPQKNEKTGPDYLKEVLDCVSKERHKTFDLKKTAVATLKVGLLEDTIYSEEPKVVNGWGKFYLPKKVSMQVVGVVEGTSCPWDQLVLMICEDEKLYAYDGEELHLVASSPKQLDEEGISYPGSKTYYEGEAFKDMTNEDWGKVRNSPTGRKLDQEHLKLVLEYKDKSMEYLKATLAIKECPSQKPVASPQVLVSG
;
A
#
# COMPACT_ATOMS: atom_id res chain seq x y z
N MET A 1 54.69 5.00 -54.33
CA MET A 1 54.30 4.42 -53.04
C MET A 1 54.82 5.29 -51.90
N PRO A 2 53.94 5.82 -51.05
CA PRO A 2 54.25 6.16 -49.66
C PRO A 2 53.36 5.35 -48.67
N PRO A 3 53.74 5.23 -47.38
CA PRO A 3 53.19 4.21 -46.48
C PRO A 3 51.87 4.61 -45.80
N LEU A 4 51.09 3.58 -45.46
CA LEU A 4 49.81 3.65 -44.75
C LEU A 4 49.92 4.34 -43.39
N ASN A 5 49.11 5.38 -43.20
CA ASN A 5 48.86 5.97 -41.88
C ASN A 5 47.69 5.23 -41.22
N LYS A 6 47.98 4.36 -40.24
CA LYS A 6 46.96 3.70 -39.41
C LYS A 6 46.46 4.71 -38.38
N LYS A 7 45.17 5.07 -38.45
CA LYS A 7 44.50 5.82 -37.38
C LYS A 7 44.40 4.94 -36.12
N PRO A 8 44.54 5.51 -34.90
CA PRO A 8 44.34 4.75 -33.67
C PRO A 8 42.88 4.33 -33.54
N ARG A 9 42.70 3.06 -33.16
CA ARG A 9 41.45 2.46 -32.75
C ARG A 9 40.96 3.21 -31.51
N VAL A 10 39.79 3.85 -31.61
CA VAL A 10 39.05 4.31 -30.43
C VAL A 10 38.77 3.05 -29.62
N GLU A 11 39.39 2.95 -28.45
CA GLU A 11 39.03 1.93 -27.46
C GLU A 11 37.60 2.21 -27.03
N ASP A 12 36.72 1.26 -27.36
CA ASP A 12 35.39 1.18 -26.79
C ASP A 12 35.55 1.12 -25.27
N SER A 13 35.06 2.17 -24.62
CA SER A 13 34.86 2.18 -23.18
C SER A 13 33.96 1.00 -22.83
N PRO A 14 34.28 0.19 -21.81
CA PRO A 14 33.40 -0.91 -21.43
C PRO A 14 32.09 -0.30 -20.94
N GLU A 15 31.03 -0.40 -21.72
CA GLU A 15 29.66 -0.18 -21.26
C GLU A 15 29.48 -0.98 -19.97
N SER A 16 29.46 -0.28 -18.83
CA SER A 16 29.15 -0.89 -17.55
C SER A 16 27.70 -1.35 -17.66
N LYS A 17 27.50 -2.66 -17.82
CA LYS A 17 26.16 -3.24 -17.75
C LYS A 17 25.48 -2.70 -16.49
N PRO A 18 24.25 -2.15 -16.59
CA PRO A 18 23.57 -1.63 -15.41
C PRO A 18 23.47 -2.76 -14.38
N ALA A 19 23.73 -2.43 -13.11
CA ALA A 19 23.53 -3.38 -12.04
C ALA A 19 22.09 -3.88 -12.09
N VAL A 20 21.90 -5.20 -12.10
CA VAL A 20 20.57 -5.82 -12.10
C VAL A 20 20.40 -6.46 -10.74
N LEU A 21 19.44 -5.97 -9.95
CA LEU A 21 19.01 -6.67 -8.75
C LEU A 21 18.40 -7.99 -9.17
N ARG A 22 18.94 -9.10 -8.68
CA ARG A 22 18.41 -10.44 -8.95
C ARG A 22 17.90 -11.03 -7.66
N PHE A 23 16.58 -11.13 -7.54
CA PHE A 23 15.98 -11.84 -6.43
C PHE A 23 16.22 -13.36 -6.57
N PRO A 24 16.36 -14.10 -5.46
CA PRO A 24 16.47 -15.55 -5.52
C PRO A 24 15.24 -16.16 -6.21
N GLN A 25 15.48 -17.20 -7.01
CA GLN A 25 14.43 -18.07 -7.55
C GLN A 25 14.23 -19.24 -6.58
N LYS A 26 13.01 -19.77 -6.50
CA LYS A 26 12.70 -20.85 -5.55
C LYS A 26 13.28 -22.18 -6.05
N ASN A 27 14.41 -22.55 -5.48
CA ASN A 27 15.09 -23.80 -5.78
C ASN A 27 14.68 -24.89 -4.76
N GLU A 28 13.46 -25.43 -4.91
CA GLU A 28 12.85 -26.49 -4.05
C GLU A 28 12.53 -26.10 -2.59
N LYS A 29 12.86 -24.88 -2.17
CA LYS A 29 12.66 -24.40 -0.79
C LYS A 29 11.20 -24.05 -0.49
N THR A 30 10.82 -24.21 0.77
CA THR A 30 9.47 -23.89 1.26
C THR A 30 9.28 -22.38 1.47
N GLY A 31 8.02 -21.92 1.48
CA GLY A 31 7.64 -20.50 1.54
C GLY A 31 8.43 -19.62 2.54
N PRO A 32 8.56 -19.99 3.83
CA PRO A 32 9.25 -19.15 4.80
C PRO A 32 10.77 -19.08 4.58
N ASP A 33 11.40 -20.19 4.15
CA ASP A 33 12.84 -20.21 3.85
C ASP A 33 13.15 -19.31 2.65
N TYR A 34 12.25 -19.32 1.65
CA TYR A 34 12.35 -18.44 0.49
C TYR A 34 12.31 -16.96 0.88
N LEU A 35 11.31 -16.55 1.68
CA LEU A 35 11.20 -15.16 2.11
C LEU A 35 12.37 -14.70 2.96
N LYS A 36 12.98 -15.60 3.73
CA LYS A 36 14.22 -15.30 4.47
C LYS A 36 15.39 -15.00 3.53
N GLU A 37 15.54 -15.75 2.45
CA GLU A 37 16.58 -15.49 1.45
C GLU A 37 16.35 -14.18 0.69
N VAL A 38 15.09 -13.86 0.38
CA VAL A 38 14.72 -12.56 -0.14
C VAL A 38 15.12 -11.47 0.85
N LEU A 39 14.77 -11.61 2.13
CA LEU A 39 15.11 -10.62 3.16
C LEU A 39 16.62 -10.40 3.26
N ASP A 40 17.41 -11.47 3.24
CA ASP A 40 18.87 -11.40 3.24
C ASP A 40 19.41 -10.70 1.98
N CYS A 41 18.77 -10.90 0.82
CA CYS A 41 19.11 -10.23 -0.43
C CYS A 41 18.77 -8.73 -0.38
N VAL A 42 17.55 -8.38 0.04
CA VAL A 42 17.10 -6.99 0.21
C VAL A 42 17.99 -6.24 1.20
N SER A 43 18.38 -6.88 2.29
CA SER A 43 19.26 -6.28 3.30
C SER A 43 20.66 -5.95 2.75
N LYS A 44 21.21 -6.81 1.90
CA LYS A 44 22.54 -6.58 1.25
C LYS A 44 22.49 -5.46 0.22
N GLU A 45 21.36 -5.31 -0.45
CA GLU A 45 21.16 -4.35 -1.53
C GLU A 45 20.38 -3.10 -1.08
N ARG A 46 20.12 -2.96 0.23
CA ARG A 46 19.35 -1.87 0.83
C ARG A 46 19.89 -0.50 0.42
N HIS A 47 18.98 0.43 0.11
CA HIS A 47 19.24 1.78 -0.39
C HIS A 47 19.85 1.88 -1.80
N LYS A 48 20.13 0.76 -2.47
CA LYS A 48 20.51 0.79 -3.88
C LYS A 48 19.27 0.96 -4.75
N THR A 49 19.47 1.59 -5.91
CA THR A 49 18.42 1.85 -6.90
C THR A 49 18.70 1.09 -8.17
N PHE A 50 17.67 0.47 -8.74
CA PHE A 50 17.77 -0.36 -9.94
C PHE A 50 16.71 0.02 -10.96
N ASP A 51 17.11 0.10 -12.22
CA ASP A 51 16.19 0.41 -13.32
C ASP A 51 15.31 -0.79 -13.66
N LEU A 52 14.00 -0.56 -13.78
CA LEU A 52 13.05 -1.58 -14.21
C LEU A 52 13.00 -1.57 -15.75
N LYS A 53 13.88 -2.37 -16.36
CA LYS A 53 14.32 -2.37 -17.78
C LYS A 53 13.28 -2.12 -18.89
N LYS A 54 11.99 -2.34 -18.67
CA LYS A 54 10.93 -2.14 -19.68
C LYS A 54 10.36 -0.71 -19.67
N THR A 55 10.59 0.03 -18.59
CA THR A 55 10.24 1.44 -18.44
C THR A 55 11.44 2.16 -17.86
N ALA A 56 12.27 2.79 -18.69
CA ALA A 56 13.43 3.56 -18.22
C ALA A 56 13.08 4.71 -17.25
N VAL A 57 11.79 5.00 -17.07
CA VAL A 57 11.26 5.98 -16.12
C VAL A 57 11.11 5.39 -14.72
N ALA A 58 10.83 4.09 -14.59
CA ALA A 58 10.55 3.48 -13.29
C ALA A 58 11.80 2.83 -12.69
N THR A 59 12.04 3.13 -11.43
CA THR A 59 13.19 2.60 -10.67
C THR A 59 12.70 1.95 -9.38
N LEU A 60 13.38 0.88 -8.97
CA LEU A 60 13.18 0.24 -7.68
C LEU A 60 14.26 0.71 -6.73
N LYS A 61 13.86 1.44 -5.69
CA LYS A 61 14.71 1.74 -4.53
C LYS A 61 14.55 0.63 -3.50
N VAL A 62 15.58 -0.20 -3.36
CA VAL A 62 15.56 -1.35 -2.45
C VAL A 62 15.49 -0.89 -1.02
N GLY A 63 14.56 -1.47 -0.28
CA GLY A 63 14.29 -1.09 1.10
C GLY A 63 13.49 -2.16 1.83
N LEU A 64 13.63 -2.15 3.14
CA LEU A 64 12.82 -2.94 4.06
C LEU A 64 11.55 -2.15 4.44
N LEU A 65 10.71 -2.74 5.28
CA LEU A 65 9.50 -2.09 5.77
C LEU A 65 9.81 -0.72 6.41
N GLU A 66 10.87 -0.64 7.20
CA GLU A 66 11.30 0.57 7.87
C GLU A 66 11.78 1.69 6.93
N ASP A 67 11.99 1.39 5.64
CA ASP A 67 12.36 2.38 4.61
C ASP A 67 11.14 2.93 3.87
N THR A 68 9.93 2.49 4.22
CA THR A 68 8.66 2.93 3.62
C THR A 68 7.92 3.91 4.54
N ILE A 69 6.90 4.59 4.01
CA ILE A 69 5.98 5.40 4.82
C ILE A 69 5.21 4.58 5.88
N TYR A 70 5.22 3.25 5.78
CA TYR A 70 4.55 2.33 6.71
C TYR A 70 5.47 1.81 7.83
N SER A 71 6.61 2.46 8.06
CA SER A 71 7.61 2.02 9.06
C SER A 71 7.04 1.87 10.48
N GLU A 72 6.08 2.72 10.85
CA GLU A 72 5.41 2.71 12.15
C GLU A 72 4.14 1.85 12.17
N GLU A 73 3.76 1.28 11.02
CA GLU A 73 2.50 0.58 10.81
C GLU A 73 2.71 -0.87 10.32
N PRO A 74 3.49 -1.71 11.03
CA PRO A 74 3.77 -3.09 10.59
C PRO A 74 2.50 -3.95 10.48
N LYS A 75 1.42 -3.56 11.16
CA LYS A 75 0.12 -4.22 11.08
C LYS A 75 -0.55 -4.01 9.72
N VAL A 76 -0.36 -2.86 9.09
CA VAL A 76 -0.91 -2.55 7.76
C VAL A 76 -0.28 -3.47 6.72
N VAL A 77 1.05 -3.58 6.73
CA VAL A 77 1.78 -4.45 5.79
C VAL A 77 1.44 -5.92 5.98
N ASN A 78 1.33 -6.38 7.22
CA ASN A 78 0.83 -7.72 7.54
C ASN A 78 -0.64 -7.93 7.11
N GLY A 79 -1.41 -6.85 6.97
CA GLY A 79 -2.78 -6.85 6.48
C GLY A 79 -2.88 -7.14 4.99
N TRP A 80 -1.93 -6.65 4.18
CA TRP A 80 -1.94 -6.86 2.73
C TRP A 80 -1.95 -8.35 2.35
N GLY A 81 -1.07 -9.16 2.96
CA GLY A 81 -1.05 -10.61 2.75
C GLY A 81 -2.25 -11.37 3.32
N LYS A 82 -3.10 -10.73 4.13
CA LYS A 82 -4.23 -11.38 4.83
C LYS A 82 -5.60 -11.00 4.33
N PHE A 83 -5.77 -9.77 3.85
CA PHE A 83 -7.06 -9.18 3.59
C PHE A 83 -7.28 -8.82 2.12
N TYR A 84 -6.20 -8.62 1.35
CA TYR A 84 -6.29 -8.27 -0.07
C TYR A 84 -6.27 -9.52 -0.96
N LEU A 85 -5.59 -10.59 -0.57
CA LEU A 85 -5.58 -11.80 -1.38
C LEU A 85 -6.64 -12.82 -0.93
N PRO A 86 -7.22 -13.60 -1.86
CA PRO A 86 -8.20 -14.65 -1.53
C PRO A 86 -7.67 -15.70 -0.54
N LYS A 87 -6.35 -15.88 -0.48
CA LYS A 87 -5.68 -16.75 0.49
C LYS A 87 -4.69 -15.94 1.28
N LYS A 88 -4.59 -16.24 2.58
CA LYS A 88 -3.57 -15.67 3.44
C LYS A 88 -2.20 -16.14 3.00
N VAL A 89 -1.29 -15.20 2.79
CA VAL A 89 0.09 -15.45 2.39
C VAL A 89 1.03 -14.58 3.19
N SER A 90 2.29 -15.01 3.27
CA SER A 90 3.37 -14.20 3.80
C SER A 90 3.96 -13.36 2.67
N MET A 91 4.25 -12.09 2.96
CA MET A 91 4.85 -11.15 2.00
C MET A 91 6.07 -10.47 2.63
N GLN A 92 7.08 -10.19 1.82
CA GLN A 92 8.28 -9.46 2.20
C GLN A 92 8.39 -8.19 1.36
N VAL A 93 8.50 -7.03 2.02
CA VAL A 93 8.80 -5.75 1.36
C VAL A 93 10.20 -5.85 0.75
N VAL A 94 10.32 -5.44 -0.51
CA VAL A 94 11.59 -5.42 -1.24
C VAL A 94 12.03 -4.01 -1.63
N GLY A 95 11.12 -3.03 -1.55
CA GLY A 95 11.45 -1.62 -1.74
C GLY A 95 10.26 -0.78 -2.19
N VAL A 96 10.56 0.42 -2.66
CA VAL A 96 9.59 1.37 -3.21
C VAL A 96 9.91 1.59 -4.68
N VAL A 97 8.87 1.61 -5.51
CA VAL A 97 8.99 1.93 -6.93
C VAL A 97 8.74 3.42 -7.13
N GLU A 98 9.68 4.10 -7.77
CA GLU A 98 9.59 5.49 -8.16
C GLU A 98 9.40 5.60 -9.68
N GLY A 99 8.90 6.75 -10.17
CA GLY A 99 8.76 7.01 -11.61
C GLY A 99 7.61 6.25 -12.29
N THR A 100 6.59 5.85 -11.54
CA THR A 100 5.32 5.30 -12.08
C THR A 100 4.23 6.37 -12.09
N SER A 101 3.10 6.06 -12.72
CA SER A 101 1.89 6.91 -12.69
C SER A 101 1.07 6.76 -11.41
N CYS A 102 1.64 6.21 -10.33
CA CYS A 102 0.97 6.06 -9.05
C CYS A 102 0.56 7.46 -8.52
N PRO A 103 -0.72 7.68 -8.18
CA PRO A 103 -1.20 8.98 -7.71
C PRO A 103 -0.84 9.26 -6.24
N TRP A 104 -0.38 8.24 -5.50
CA TRP A 104 -0.10 8.28 -4.08
C TRP A 104 1.41 8.36 -3.78
N ASP A 105 1.75 8.60 -2.51
CA ASP A 105 3.10 8.95 -2.08
C ASP A 105 4.16 7.86 -2.32
N GLN A 106 3.80 6.58 -2.18
CA GLN A 106 4.73 5.45 -2.41
C GLN A 106 4.03 4.22 -2.99
N LEU A 107 4.63 3.67 -4.06
CA LEU A 107 4.28 2.35 -4.58
C LEU A 107 5.18 1.29 -3.94
N VAL A 108 4.68 0.59 -2.92
CA VAL A 108 5.48 -0.38 -2.16
C VAL A 108 5.50 -1.72 -2.87
N LEU A 109 6.69 -2.17 -3.26
CA LEU A 109 6.90 -3.46 -3.90
C LEU A 109 7.18 -4.55 -2.85
N MET A 110 6.54 -5.69 -3.03
CA MET A 110 6.69 -6.87 -2.19
C MET A 110 6.80 -8.12 -3.02
N ILE A 111 7.41 -9.14 -2.43
CA ILE A 111 7.41 -10.49 -2.96
C ILE A 111 6.70 -11.43 -2.00
N CYS A 112 5.91 -12.32 -2.56
CA CYS A 112 5.13 -13.30 -1.84
C CYS A 112 5.85 -14.66 -1.78
N GLU A 113 5.47 -15.51 -0.82
CA GLU A 113 5.98 -16.88 -0.68
C GLU A 113 5.73 -17.78 -1.92
N ASP A 114 4.84 -17.33 -2.83
CA ASP A 114 4.55 -17.94 -4.13
C ASP A 114 5.35 -17.32 -5.30
N GLU A 115 6.40 -16.54 -5.00
CA GLU A 115 7.30 -15.85 -5.94
C GLU A 115 6.67 -14.70 -6.73
N LYS A 116 5.36 -14.47 -6.59
CA LYS A 116 4.72 -13.34 -7.26
C LYS A 116 5.10 -12.03 -6.59
N LEU A 117 5.18 -10.99 -7.40
CA LEU A 117 5.45 -9.64 -6.94
C LEU A 117 4.17 -8.82 -6.97
N TYR A 118 3.92 -8.16 -5.84
CA TYR A 118 2.77 -7.30 -5.66
C TYR A 118 3.24 -5.89 -5.35
N ALA A 119 2.53 -4.90 -5.89
CA ALA A 119 2.75 -3.51 -5.57
C ALA A 119 1.51 -2.94 -4.88
N TYR A 120 1.68 -2.33 -3.71
CA TYR A 120 0.62 -1.63 -3.01
C TYR A 120 0.74 -0.15 -3.26
N ASP A 121 -0.33 0.46 -3.76
CA ASP A 121 -0.33 1.86 -4.14
C ASP A 121 -0.92 2.81 -3.09
N GLY A 122 -1.37 2.31 -1.94
CA GLY A 122 -2.03 3.11 -0.90
C GLY A 122 -3.52 2.78 -0.76
N GLU A 123 -4.13 2.16 -1.76
CA GLU A 123 -5.52 1.71 -1.72
C GLU A 123 -5.66 0.27 -2.20
N GLU A 124 -4.99 -0.09 -3.28
CA GLU A 124 -5.12 -1.37 -3.97
C GLU A 124 -3.81 -2.15 -3.98
N LEU A 125 -3.93 -3.48 -4.07
CA LEU A 125 -2.79 -4.38 -4.24
C LEU A 125 -2.78 -4.94 -5.66
N HIS A 126 -1.71 -4.69 -6.40
CA HIS A 126 -1.59 -5.08 -7.80
C HIS A 126 -0.59 -6.21 -8.00
N LEU A 127 -0.96 -7.24 -8.76
CA LEU A 127 -0.02 -8.24 -9.25
C LEU A 127 0.78 -7.67 -10.42
N VAL A 128 2.02 -7.23 -10.13
CA VAL A 128 2.86 -6.49 -11.08
C VAL A 128 3.88 -7.34 -11.82
N ALA A 129 4.24 -8.50 -11.27
CA ALA A 129 5.01 -9.53 -11.95
C ALA A 129 4.70 -10.93 -11.38
N SER A 130 4.73 -11.95 -12.22
CA SER A 130 4.40 -13.33 -11.86
C SER A 130 5.58 -14.10 -11.26
N SER A 131 6.80 -13.57 -11.36
CA SER A 131 8.02 -14.17 -10.81
C SER A 131 9.17 -13.15 -10.75
N PRO A 132 10.23 -13.41 -9.95
CA PRO A 132 11.48 -12.67 -10.01
C PRO A 132 12.09 -12.59 -11.41
N LYS A 133 11.99 -13.69 -12.15
CA LYS A 133 12.51 -13.76 -13.52
C LYS A 133 11.81 -12.76 -14.44
N GLN A 134 10.48 -12.65 -14.32
CA GLN A 134 9.72 -11.67 -15.09
C GLN A 134 10.11 -10.24 -14.70
N LEU A 135 10.35 -9.97 -13.42
CA LEU A 135 10.87 -8.66 -13.00
C LEU A 135 12.23 -8.35 -13.66
N ASP A 136 13.15 -9.33 -13.70
CA ASP A 136 14.49 -9.14 -14.25
C ASP A 136 14.52 -8.94 -15.77
N GLU A 137 13.61 -9.61 -16.48
CA GLU A 137 13.52 -9.63 -17.95
C GLU A 137 12.61 -8.52 -18.49
N GLU A 138 11.49 -8.27 -17.82
CA GLU A 138 10.42 -7.39 -18.28
C GLU A 138 10.08 -6.25 -17.31
N GLY A 139 10.68 -6.16 -16.13
CA GLY A 139 10.29 -5.19 -15.12
C GLY A 139 8.88 -5.44 -14.55
N ILE A 140 8.22 -4.35 -14.14
CA ILE A 140 6.87 -4.41 -13.59
C ILE A 140 5.84 -3.95 -14.63
N SER A 141 4.63 -4.49 -14.53
CA SER A 141 3.44 -3.89 -15.14
C SER A 141 2.66 -3.16 -14.06
N TYR A 142 2.57 -1.83 -14.14
CA TYR A 142 1.72 -1.03 -13.26
C TYR A 142 0.78 -0.12 -14.09
N PRO A 143 -0.54 -0.13 -13.85
CA PRO A 143 -1.26 -1.06 -12.96
C PRO A 143 -1.04 -2.53 -13.34
N GLY A 144 -1.19 -3.42 -12.36
CA GLY A 144 -0.95 -4.85 -12.52
C GLY A 144 -1.98 -5.55 -13.39
N SER A 145 -1.68 -6.80 -13.77
CA SER A 145 -2.62 -7.66 -14.53
C SER A 145 -3.87 -8.02 -13.73
N LYS A 146 -3.76 -8.01 -12.40
CA LYS A 146 -4.83 -8.21 -11.44
C LYS A 146 -4.67 -7.19 -10.33
N THR A 147 -5.80 -6.68 -9.88
CA THR A 147 -5.92 -5.72 -8.79
C THR A 147 -6.81 -6.33 -7.73
N TYR A 148 -6.44 -6.13 -6.47
CA TYR A 148 -7.13 -6.64 -5.31
C TYR A 148 -7.47 -5.49 -4.36
N TYR A 149 -8.65 -5.57 -3.76
CA TYR A 149 -9.17 -4.60 -2.81
C TYR A 149 -9.11 -5.16 -1.39
N GLU A 150 -9.10 -4.28 -0.40
CA GLU A 150 -9.24 -4.71 0.98
C GLU A 150 -10.55 -5.48 1.19
N GLY A 151 -10.44 -6.67 1.79
CA GLY A 151 -11.58 -7.53 2.06
C GLY A 151 -11.86 -8.58 0.99
N GLU A 152 -11.11 -8.61 -0.12
CA GLU A 152 -11.20 -9.68 -1.12
C GLU A 152 -11.04 -11.09 -0.51
N ALA A 153 -10.28 -11.21 0.59
CA ALA A 153 -10.16 -12.46 1.37
C ALA A 153 -11.50 -13.01 1.90
N PHE A 154 -12.54 -12.17 1.97
CA PHE A 154 -13.85 -12.50 2.54
C PHE A 154 -14.97 -12.47 1.50
N LYS A 155 -14.66 -12.29 0.22
CA LYS A 155 -15.65 -12.13 -0.85
C LYS A 155 -16.65 -13.29 -0.92
N ASP A 156 -16.19 -14.51 -0.63
CA ASP A 156 -16.99 -15.73 -0.67
C ASP A 156 -17.53 -16.16 0.71
N MET A 157 -17.41 -15.31 1.74
CA MET A 157 -17.93 -15.63 3.08
C MET A 157 -19.46 -15.64 3.11
N THR A 158 -20.04 -16.74 3.59
CA THR A 158 -21.49 -16.86 3.75
C THR A 158 -21.98 -16.27 5.07
N ASN A 159 -23.30 -16.04 5.18
CA ASN A 159 -23.94 -15.63 6.45
C ASN A 159 -23.68 -16.63 7.58
N GLU A 160 -23.61 -17.92 7.27
CA GLU A 160 -23.32 -18.96 8.25
C GLU A 160 -21.88 -18.85 8.75
N ASP A 161 -20.93 -18.59 7.85
CA ASP A 161 -19.53 -18.41 8.23
C ASP A 161 -19.33 -17.15 9.07
N TRP A 162 -20.00 -16.05 8.71
CA TRP A 162 -20.04 -14.84 9.55
C TRP A 162 -20.70 -15.10 10.90
N GLY A 163 -21.74 -15.94 10.94
CA GLY A 163 -22.35 -16.42 12.18
C GLY A 163 -21.36 -17.15 13.08
N LYS A 164 -20.53 -18.04 12.52
CA LYS A 164 -19.46 -18.73 13.26
C LYS A 164 -18.43 -17.75 13.82
N VAL A 165 -17.99 -16.78 13.02
CA VAL A 165 -17.03 -15.74 13.45
C VAL A 165 -17.60 -14.91 14.58
N ARG A 166 -18.85 -14.43 14.46
CA ARG A 166 -19.54 -13.63 15.49
C ARG A 166 -19.71 -14.40 16.81
N ASN A 167 -20.01 -15.69 16.73
CA ASN A 167 -20.21 -16.56 17.90
C ASN A 167 -18.91 -17.10 18.52
N SER A 168 -17.76 -16.87 17.87
CA SER A 168 -16.45 -17.22 18.44
C SER A 168 -16.18 -16.45 19.74
N PRO A 169 -15.25 -16.93 20.60
CA PRO A 169 -14.86 -16.20 21.82
C PRO A 169 -14.43 -14.76 21.54
N THR A 170 -13.63 -14.55 20.48
CA THR A 170 -13.17 -13.22 20.05
C THR A 170 -14.34 -12.37 19.54
N GLY A 171 -15.21 -12.95 18.70
CA GLY A 171 -16.38 -12.24 18.17
C GLY A 171 -17.32 -11.75 19.28
N ARG A 172 -17.62 -12.63 20.25
CA ARG A 172 -18.44 -12.28 21.42
C ARG A 172 -17.79 -11.21 22.30
N LYS A 173 -16.48 -11.29 22.52
CA LYS A 173 -15.74 -10.27 23.29
C LYS A 173 -15.81 -8.90 22.60
N LEU A 174 -15.58 -8.86 21.29
CA LEU A 174 -15.66 -7.62 20.51
C LEU A 174 -17.07 -7.02 20.53
N ASP A 175 -18.11 -7.86 20.43
CA ASP A 175 -19.51 -7.43 20.51
C ASP A 175 -19.85 -6.82 21.88
N GLN A 176 -19.36 -7.42 22.96
CA GLN A 176 -19.49 -6.87 24.32
C GLN A 176 -18.75 -5.54 24.50
N GLU A 177 -17.52 -5.44 23.99
CA GLU A 177 -16.73 -4.20 24.04
C GLU A 177 -17.40 -3.08 23.24
N HIS A 178 -17.91 -3.40 22.05
CA HIS A 178 -18.67 -2.46 21.23
C HIS A 178 -19.94 -1.99 21.96
N LEU A 179 -20.73 -2.91 22.53
CA LEU A 179 -21.93 -2.57 23.28
C LEU A 179 -21.61 -1.67 24.47
N LYS A 180 -20.55 -1.98 25.22
CA LYS A 180 -20.10 -1.17 26.36
C LYS A 180 -19.74 0.25 25.91
N LEU A 181 -18.97 0.37 24.83
CA LEU A 181 -18.59 1.67 24.26
C LEU A 181 -19.81 2.47 23.83
N VAL A 182 -20.73 1.85 23.09
CA VAL A 182 -21.98 2.50 22.64
C VAL A 182 -22.79 3.01 23.83
N LEU A 183 -22.95 2.21 24.88
CA LEU A 183 -23.69 2.61 26.08
C LEU A 183 -23.02 3.77 26.83
N GLU A 184 -21.70 3.75 26.97
CA GLU A 184 -20.94 4.81 27.65
C GLU A 184 -21.07 6.17 26.94
N TYR A 185 -21.05 6.17 25.61
CA TYR A 185 -21.08 7.40 24.82
C TYR A 185 -22.49 7.81 24.39
N LYS A 186 -23.50 6.95 24.60
CA LYS A 186 -24.89 7.22 24.22
C LYS A 186 -25.39 8.52 24.86
N ASP A 187 -25.26 8.66 26.17
CA ASP A 187 -25.82 9.80 26.89
C ASP A 187 -25.13 11.11 26.50
N LYS A 188 -23.81 11.10 26.38
CA LYS A 188 -23.02 12.26 25.88
C LYS A 188 -23.39 12.64 24.45
N SER A 189 -23.55 11.65 23.57
CA SER A 189 -23.95 11.87 22.18
C SER A 189 -25.37 12.45 22.11
N MET A 190 -26.29 11.93 22.93
CA MET A 190 -27.67 12.42 23.00
C MET A 190 -27.76 13.85 23.58
N GLU A 191 -26.94 14.19 24.56
CA GLU A 191 -26.84 15.54 25.11
C GLU A 191 -26.33 16.52 24.05
N TYR A 192 -25.25 16.17 23.34
CA TYR A 192 -24.72 16.98 22.23
C TYR A 192 -25.75 17.20 21.12
N LEU A 193 -26.49 16.15 20.74
CA LEU A 193 -27.56 16.25 19.72
C LEU A 193 -28.68 17.18 20.18
N LYS A 194 -29.13 17.07 21.44
CA LYS A 194 -30.15 17.96 22.02
C LYS A 194 -29.69 19.41 22.06
N ALA A 195 -28.45 19.66 22.48
CA ALA A 195 -27.86 20.99 22.50
C ALA A 195 -27.80 21.61 21.10
N THR A 196 -27.42 20.83 20.10
CA THR A 196 -27.34 21.28 18.70
C THR A 196 -28.72 21.60 18.11
N LEU A 197 -29.76 20.83 18.47
CA LEU A 197 -31.14 21.11 18.08
C LEU A 197 -31.69 22.37 18.76
N ALA A 198 -31.38 22.57 20.05
CA ALA A 198 -31.79 23.77 20.78
C ALA A 198 -31.15 25.06 20.22
N ILE A 199 -29.93 24.98 19.68
CA ILE A 199 -29.27 26.11 19.00
C ILE A 199 -29.96 26.45 17.68
N LYS A 200 -30.46 25.45 16.93
CA LYS A 200 -31.24 25.68 15.70
C LYS A 200 -32.63 26.29 15.97
N GLU A 201 -33.19 26.09 17.16
CA GLU A 201 -34.48 26.66 17.56
C GLU A 201 -34.39 28.05 18.21
N CYS A 202 -33.19 28.64 18.33
CA CYS A 202 -33.05 30.00 18.84
C CYS A 202 -33.68 31.01 17.85
N PRO A 203 -34.77 31.72 18.20
CA PRO A 203 -35.40 32.66 17.29
C PRO A 203 -34.42 33.81 17.02
N SER A 204 -34.18 34.11 15.74
CA SER A 204 -33.48 35.33 15.32
C SER A 204 -34.05 36.53 16.09
N GLN A 205 -33.16 37.34 16.66
CA GLN A 205 -33.47 38.57 17.37
C GLN A 205 -34.56 39.34 16.64
N LYS A 206 -35.66 39.65 17.35
CA LYS A 206 -36.69 40.56 16.83
C LYS A 206 -36.02 41.88 16.43
N PRO A 207 -36.32 42.45 15.25
CA PRO A 207 -35.74 43.72 14.85
C PRO A 207 -36.16 44.80 15.85
N VAL A 208 -35.17 45.50 16.39
CA VAL A 208 -35.37 46.70 17.20
C VAL A 208 -36.10 47.73 16.33
N ALA A 209 -37.29 48.14 16.77
CA ALA A 209 -38.06 49.17 16.08
C ALA A 209 -37.23 50.46 16.02
N SER A 210 -37.01 50.97 14.80
CA SER A 210 -36.37 52.27 14.58
C SER A 210 -37.30 53.40 15.07
N PRO A 211 -36.77 54.49 15.65
CA PRO A 211 -37.58 55.61 16.08
C PRO A 211 -38.23 56.29 14.87
N GLN A 212 -39.55 56.44 14.91
CA GLN A 212 -40.31 57.22 13.92
C GLN A 212 -39.91 58.70 14.06
N VAL A 213 -39.36 59.28 12.99
CA VAL A 213 -39.13 60.71 12.86
C VAL A 213 -40.48 61.39 12.69
N LEU A 214 -40.86 62.21 13.67
CA LEU A 214 -42.03 63.07 13.59
C LEU A 214 -41.72 64.21 12.61
N VAL A 215 -42.30 64.17 11.42
CA VAL A 215 -42.41 65.34 10.55
C VAL A 215 -43.75 66.00 10.85
N SER A 216 -43.74 67.24 11.30
CA SER A 216 -44.91 68.11 11.32
C SER A 216 -44.46 69.47 10.81
N GLY A 217 -45.18 69.95 9.80
CA GLY A 217 -44.92 71.21 9.09
C GLY A 217 -45.43 72.44 9.81
#